data_AF-A0A8J8PEH0-F1
#
_entry.id   AF-A0A8J8PEH0-F1
#
_cell.length_a   1.000
_cell.length_b   1.000
_cell.length_c   1.000
_cell.angle_alpha   90.00
_cell.angle_beta   90.00
_cell.angle_gamma   90.00
#
_symmetry.space_group_name_H-M   'P 1'
#
loop_
_entity.id
_entity.type
_entity.pdbx_description
1 polymer ?
#
loop_
_entity_poly.entity_id
_entity_poly.type
_entity_poly.pdbx_seq_one_letter_code
_entity_poly.pdbx_strand_id
1 'polypeptide(L)'
;MQRQKKHEEFFDSFTAVDTVMLPITHAERLLRQGLTASTYTNKQVITTTTIPDNELKSLDWETERDIVQLFQPEYHIPTDYWVYGDMDFQDRIHNVESLTEGTEWMYNELRETPTQLIPLIKGYSLEERAICYEMLNRLEIDCVSYYGSQYFGGSSGNGIAKLNEDVRDVVSEFSPKELLLIGLQSEKYVGRLPPEVSAVAGQRWIRKSKLRDVSIPNAREAYRSWQEEVVDGLAYGQATLGSFDTSAGVTA
;
A
#
# COMPACT_ATOMS: atom_id res chain seq x y z
N MET A 1 -8.60 20.18 11.76
CA MET A 1 -8.45 19.82 13.18
C MET A 1 -9.52 18.81 13.64
N GLN A 2 -10.83 19.10 13.57
CA GLN A 2 -11.88 18.20 14.08
C GLN A 2 -11.96 16.82 13.38
N ARG A 3 -11.74 16.75 12.05
CA ARG A 3 -11.77 15.49 11.29
C ARG A 3 -10.62 14.55 11.69
N GLN A 4 -9.41 15.10 11.82
CA GLN A 4 -8.22 14.36 12.19
C GLN A 4 -8.33 13.81 13.62
N LYS A 5 -8.80 14.64 14.56
CA LYS A 5 -9.06 14.22 15.94
C LYS A 5 -10.04 13.06 16.03
N LYS A 6 -11.11 13.06 15.22
CA LYS A 6 -12.08 11.95 15.19
C LYS A 6 -11.48 10.66 14.64
N HIS A 7 -10.49 10.74 13.76
CA HIS A 7 -9.75 9.55 13.30
C HIS A 7 -8.87 8.99 14.43
N GLU A 8 -8.14 9.86 15.13
CA GLU A 8 -7.32 9.47 16.29
C GLU A 8 -8.16 8.83 17.39
N GLU A 9 -9.27 9.47 17.78
CA GLU A 9 -10.23 8.92 18.75
C GLU A 9 -10.83 7.58 18.27
N PHE A 10 -10.98 7.38 16.96
CA PHE A 10 -11.49 6.13 16.42
C PHE A 10 -10.50 4.97 16.63
N PHE A 11 -9.20 5.19 16.43
CA PHE A 11 -8.17 4.16 16.56
C PHE A 11 -7.67 3.96 17.99
N ASP A 12 -7.80 4.97 18.85
CA ASP A 12 -7.32 4.92 20.22
C ASP A 12 -7.89 3.71 20.98
N SER A 13 -7.01 2.82 21.45
CA SER A 13 -7.37 1.60 22.18
C SER A 13 -8.32 0.66 21.41
N PHE A 14 -8.46 0.82 20.09
CA PHE A 14 -9.32 -0.03 19.27
C PHE A 14 -8.53 -1.25 18.78
N THR A 15 -8.84 -2.42 19.32
CA THR A 15 -8.07 -3.65 19.07
C THR A 15 -8.35 -4.32 17.73
N ALA A 16 -9.36 -3.89 16.98
CA ALA A 16 -9.64 -4.46 15.66
C ALA A 16 -8.73 -3.89 14.56
N VAL A 17 -7.98 -2.83 14.85
CA VAL A 17 -7.05 -2.20 13.91
C VAL A 17 -5.66 -2.37 14.48
N ASP A 18 -4.78 -3.08 13.80
CA ASP A 18 -3.42 -3.33 14.30
C ASP A 18 -2.37 -2.49 13.58
N THR A 19 -2.72 -1.96 12.40
CA THR A 19 -1.83 -1.20 11.54
C THR A 19 -2.52 0.07 11.05
N VAL A 20 -1.79 1.18 11.04
CA VAL A 20 -2.20 2.46 10.46
C VAL A 20 -1.21 2.89 9.38
N MET A 21 -1.72 3.45 8.30
CA MET A 21 -0.90 3.98 7.22
C MET A 21 -1.02 5.50 7.17
N LEU A 22 0.11 6.20 7.16
CA LEU A 22 0.21 7.65 7.22
C LEU A 22 0.98 8.19 6.00
N PRO A 23 0.49 9.25 5.33
CA PRO A 23 1.33 9.95 4.36
C PRO A 23 2.52 10.59 5.09
N ILE A 24 3.67 10.69 4.42
CA ILE A 24 4.91 11.22 5.00
C ILE A 24 4.73 12.64 5.57
N THR A 25 3.90 13.46 4.93
CA THR A 25 3.61 14.84 5.38
C THR A 25 2.85 14.87 6.70
N HIS A 26 2.12 13.79 7.03
CA HIS A 26 1.52 13.65 8.34
C HIS A 26 2.56 13.19 9.38
N ALA A 27 3.44 12.26 9.05
CA ALA A 27 4.53 11.86 9.94
C ALA A 27 5.41 13.06 10.31
N GLU A 28 5.76 13.90 9.33
CA GLU A 28 6.50 15.15 9.56
C GLU A 28 5.77 16.09 10.54
N ARG A 29 4.45 16.25 10.39
CA ARG A 29 3.65 17.06 11.30
C ARG A 29 3.63 16.52 12.73
N LEU A 30 3.66 15.19 12.90
CA LEU A 30 3.74 14.55 14.22
C LEU A 30 5.13 14.75 14.83
N LEU A 31 6.20 14.64 14.05
CA LEU A 31 7.57 14.94 14.48
C LEU A 31 7.71 16.37 14.98
N ARG A 32 7.12 17.35 14.29
CA ARG A 32 7.11 18.76 14.74
C ARG A 32 6.39 18.98 16.08
N GLN A 33 5.58 18.01 16.52
CA GLN A 33 4.95 17.99 17.85
C GLN A 33 5.75 17.18 18.87
N GLY A 34 6.92 16.67 18.50
CA GLY A 34 7.76 15.81 19.35
C GLY A 34 7.29 14.36 19.43
N LEU A 35 6.44 13.92 18.50
CA LEU A 35 5.93 12.54 18.45
C LEU A 35 6.68 11.70 17.42
N THR A 36 6.90 10.45 17.78
CA THR A 36 7.38 9.34 16.94
C THR A 36 6.25 8.35 16.71
N ALA A 37 6.42 7.34 15.86
CA ALA A 37 5.42 6.30 15.63
C ALA A 37 4.95 5.65 16.96
N SER A 38 5.90 5.24 17.80
CA SER A 38 5.65 4.56 19.07
C SER A 38 5.03 5.45 20.16
N THR A 39 5.27 6.77 20.13
CA THR A 39 4.65 7.71 21.08
C THR A 39 3.32 8.25 20.56
N TYR A 40 3.07 8.17 19.26
CA TYR A 40 1.80 8.53 18.63
C TYR A 40 0.73 7.45 18.82
N THR A 41 1.09 6.17 18.66
CA THR A 41 0.14 5.06 18.73
C THR A 41 0.82 3.77 19.17
N ASN A 42 0.03 2.83 19.70
CA ASN A 42 0.47 1.47 20.01
C ASN A 42 0.24 0.48 18.86
N LYS A 43 -0.07 0.99 17.67
CA LYS A 43 -0.30 0.24 16.44
C LYS A 43 0.96 0.25 15.59
N GLN A 44 1.08 -0.74 14.70
CA GLN A 44 2.10 -0.67 13.66
C GLN A 44 1.80 0.50 12.72
N VAL A 45 2.84 1.20 12.29
CA VAL A 45 2.77 2.37 11.43
C VAL A 45 3.49 2.09 10.13
N ILE A 46 2.78 2.29 9.02
CA ILE A 46 3.34 2.35 7.68
C ILE A 46 3.36 3.81 7.25
N THR A 47 4.52 4.37 6.92
CA THR A 47 4.55 5.68 6.24
C THR A 47 4.67 5.51 4.74
N THR A 48 4.18 6.47 3.96
CA THR A 48 4.25 6.39 2.49
C THR A 48 4.39 7.76 1.84
N THR A 49 5.11 7.80 0.72
CA THR A 49 5.15 8.93 -0.21
C THR A 49 4.12 8.87 -1.33
N THR A 50 3.14 7.95 -1.26
CA THR A 50 1.94 7.99 -2.11
C THR A 50 1.02 9.16 -1.71
N ILE A 51 1.44 10.36 -2.06
CA ILE A 51 0.85 11.65 -1.70
C ILE A 51 0.49 12.44 -2.97
N PRO A 52 -0.29 13.54 -2.87
CA PRO A 52 -0.60 14.36 -4.04
C PRO A 52 0.66 14.87 -4.75
N ASP A 53 0.66 14.84 -6.10
CA ASP A 53 1.82 15.19 -6.94
C ASP A 53 2.45 16.56 -6.61
N ASN A 54 1.65 17.53 -6.18
CA ASN A 54 2.15 18.87 -5.80
C ASN A 54 2.98 18.85 -4.51
N GLU A 55 2.66 17.95 -3.58
CA GLU A 55 3.46 17.73 -2.37
C GLU A 55 4.69 16.88 -2.70
N LEU A 56 4.50 15.83 -3.52
CA LEU A 56 5.57 14.92 -3.94
C LEU A 56 6.72 15.66 -4.64
N LYS A 57 6.40 16.61 -5.55
CA LYS A 57 7.42 17.44 -6.24
C LYS A 57 8.34 18.24 -5.31
N SER A 58 7.90 18.50 -4.08
CA SER A 58 8.68 19.27 -3.10
C SER A 58 9.42 18.42 -2.10
N LEU A 59 9.28 17.09 -2.18
CA LEU A 59 9.92 16.16 -1.28
C LEU A 59 11.16 15.57 -1.96
N ASP A 60 12.33 15.89 -1.44
CA ASP A 60 13.57 15.21 -1.81
C ASP A 60 13.82 13.96 -0.94
N TRP A 61 14.70 13.08 -1.41
CA TRP A 61 14.97 11.79 -0.77
C TRP A 61 15.61 11.97 0.61
N GLU A 62 16.49 12.96 0.78
CA GLU A 62 17.11 13.26 2.06
C GLU A 62 16.08 13.68 3.12
N THR A 63 15.12 14.52 2.76
CA THR A 63 14.03 14.95 3.63
C THR A 63 13.13 13.78 3.99
N GLU A 64 12.75 12.95 3.01
CA GLU A 64 11.97 11.72 3.27
C GLU A 64 12.71 10.81 4.26
N ARG A 65 14.00 10.57 4.02
CA ARG A 65 14.88 9.75 4.87
C ARG A 65 14.97 10.31 6.27
N ASP A 66 15.19 11.61 6.43
CA ASP A 66 15.28 12.27 7.74
C ASP A 66 13.98 12.11 8.53
N ILE A 67 12.82 12.28 7.86
CA ILE A 67 11.51 12.06 8.48
C ILE A 67 11.37 10.61 8.93
N VAL A 68 11.73 9.64 8.09
CA VAL A 68 11.61 8.20 8.43
C VAL A 68 12.55 7.82 9.58
N GLN A 69 13.80 8.26 9.55
CA GLN A 69 14.78 7.99 10.61
C GLN A 69 14.35 8.58 11.96
N LEU A 70 13.79 9.78 11.97
CA LEU A 70 13.33 10.43 13.19
C LEU A 70 11.99 9.89 13.68
N PHE A 71 11.05 9.59 12.78
CA PHE A 71 9.70 9.14 13.13
C PHE A 71 9.66 7.66 13.51
N GLN A 72 10.57 6.86 12.95
CA GLN A 72 10.75 5.43 13.22
C GLN A 72 9.47 4.59 13.05
N PRO A 73 8.82 4.62 11.88
CA PRO A 73 7.71 3.71 11.59
C PRO A 73 8.21 2.26 11.45
N GLU A 74 7.35 1.29 11.69
CA GLU A 74 7.69 -0.13 11.47
C GLU A 74 7.95 -0.42 9.99
N TYR A 75 7.17 0.20 9.10
CA TYR A 75 7.34 0.06 7.65
C TYR A 75 7.29 1.40 6.93
N HIS A 76 7.92 1.44 5.75
CA HIS A 76 7.90 2.60 4.88
C HIS A 76 7.78 2.21 3.40
N ILE A 77 6.93 2.92 2.65
CA ILE A 77 6.78 2.83 1.20
C ILE A 77 7.48 4.06 0.60
N PRO A 78 8.70 3.90 0.06
CA PRO A 78 9.59 5.01 -0.26
C PRO A 78 9.37 5.59 -1.66
N THR A 79 9.84 6.82 -1.85
CA THR A 79 10.22 7.42 -3.13
C THR A 79 9.22 7.24 -4.27
N ASP A 80 7.99 7.72 -4.08
CA ASP A 80 6.97 7.71 -5.12
C ASP A 80 7.33 8.63 -6.31
N TYR A 81 6.95 8.23 -7.53
CA TYR A 81 7.01 9.04 -8.74
C TYR A 81 5.75 8.81 -9.58
N TRP A 82 5.15 9.85 -10.15
CA TRP A 82 3.93 9.67 -10.95
C TRP A 82 4.22 8.88 -12.24
N VAL A 83 3.37 7.91 -12.57
CA VAL A 83 3.44 7.14 -13.83
C VAL A 83 2.02 6.97 -14.34
N TYR A 84 1.64 7.75 -15.35
CA TYR A 84 0.29 7.78 -15.91
C TYR A 84 0.30 7.36 -17.37
N GLY A 85 -0.73 6.64 -17.81
CA GLY A 85 -0.78 6.06 -19.17
C GLY A 85 -0.82 7.09 -20.31
N ASP A 86 -1.16 8.34 -20.02
CA ASP A 86 -1.18 9.46 -20.97
C ASP A 86 0.14 10.23 -21.05
N MET A 87 1.14 9.89 -20.22
CA MET A 87 2.50 10.43 -20.32
C MET A 87 3.24 9.87 -21.53
N ASP A 88 4.30 10.56 -21.97
CA ASP A 88 5.24 10.00 -22.92
C ASP A 88 5.91 8.74 -22.35
N PHE A 89 6.16 7.76 -23.21
CA PHE A 89 6.78 6.49 -22.80
C PHE A 89 8.15 6.70 -22.15
N GLN A 90 8.98 7.61 -22.68
CA GLN A 90 10.30 7.89 -22.11
C GLN A 90 10.20 8.58 -20.75
N ASP A 91 9.23 9.48 -20.57
CA ASP A 91 8.98 10.11 -19.26
C ASP A 91 8.52 9.07 -18.22
N ARG A 92 7.72 8.08 -18.63
CA ARG A 92 7.32 6.98 -17.72
C ARG A 92 8.51 6.12 -17.32
N ILE A 93 9.34 5.72 -18.29
CA ILE A 93 10.57 4.96 -18.02
C ILE A 93 11.46 5.72 -17.04
N HIS A 94 11.73 7.00 -17.32
CA HIS A 94 12.55 7.84 -16.46
C HIS A 94 12.01 7.94 -15.03
N ASN A 95 10.69 8.07 -14.87
CA ASN A 95 10.07 8.12 -13.55
C ASN A 95 10.12 6.77 -12.82
N VAL A 96 10.01 5.65 -13.53
CA VAL A 96 10.19 4.32 -12.94
C VAL A 96 11.65 4.10 -12.52
N GLU A 97 12.61 4.48 -13.35
CA GLU A 97 14.04 4.45 -13.01
C GLU A 97 14.33 5.29 -11.76
N SER A 98 13.83 6.53 -11.71
CA SER A 98 13.99 7.43 -10.56
C SER A 98 13.40 6.85 -9.28
N LEU A 99 12.22 6.21 -9.38
CA LEU A 99 11.60 5.50 -8.26
C LEU A 99 12.49 4.36 -7.77
N THR A 100 13.06 3.56 -8.68
CA THR A 100 13.89 2.41 -8.30
C THR A 100 15.25 2.83 -7.73
N GLU A 101 15.87 3.88 -8.27
CA GLU A 101 17.11 4.47 -7.75
C GLU A 101 16.88 5.04 -6.35
N GLY A 102 15.80 5.81 -6.16
CA GLY A 102 15.43 6.35 -4.86
C GLY A 102 15.12 5.26 -3.84
N THR A 103 14.42 4.20 -4.24
CA THR A 103 14.10 3.06 -3.36
C THR A 103 15.38 2.36 -2.90
N GLU A 104 16.31 2.10 -3.83
CA GLU A 104 17.59 1.49 -3.49
C GLU A 104 18.43 2.39 -2.57
N TRP A 105 18.48 3.69 -2.86
CA TRP A 105 19.16 4.65 -2.02
C TRP A 105 18.57 4.64 -0.60
N MET A 106 17.24 4.69 -0.48
CA MET A 106 16.54 4.63 0.81
C MET A 106 16.80 3.31 1.55
N TYR A 107 16.84 2.19 0.83
CA TYR A 107 17.18 0.87 1.40
C TYR A 107 18.56 0.90 2.07
N ASN A 108 19.54 1.50 1.41
CA ASN A 108 20.89 1.64 1.93
C ASN A 108 20.97 2.60 3.12
N GLU A 109 20.25 3.72 3.08
CA GLU A 109 20.26 4.72 4.16
C GLU A 109 19.51 4.27 5.43
N LEU A 110 18.53 3.38 5.28
CA LEU A 110 17.72 2.88 6.38
C LEU A 110 18.15 1.50 6.89
N ARG A 111 19.18 0.88 6.31
CA ARG A 111 19.65 -0.49 6.64
C ARG A 111 19.96 -0.72 8.13
N GLU A 112 20.40 0.31 8.84
CA GLU A 112 20.75 0.24 10.28
C GLU A 112 19.59 0.69 11.18
N THR A 113 18.42 0.98 10.59
CA THR A 113 17.19 1.32 11.31
C THR A 113 16.29 0.09 11.40
N PRO A 114 15.36 0.04 12.38
CA PRO A 114 14.39 -1.05 12.45
C PRO A 114 13.29 -0.97 11.37
N THR A 115 13.21 0.14 10.62
CA THR A 115 12.18 0.36 9.60
C THR A 115 12.41 -0.56 8.40
N GLN A 116 11.38 -1.32 8.01
CA GLN A 116 11.42 -2.16 6.81
C GLN A 116 10.78 -1.44 5.62
N LEU A 117 11.34 -1.66 4.42
CA LEU A 117 10.77 -1.09 3.20
C LEU A 117 9.73 -2.04 2.58
N ILE A 118 8.65 -1.45 2.05
CA ILE A 118 7.67 -2.12 1.19
C ILE A 118 7.65 -1.35 -0.14
N PRO A 119 8.58 -1.62 -1.06
CA PRO A 119 8.71 -0.86 -2.30
C PRO A 119 7.44 -0.84 -3.13
N LEU A 120 7.24 0.24 -3.88
CA LEU A 120 6.10 0.41 -4.78
C LEU A 120 6.46 -0.09 -6.19
N ILE A 121 5.66 -0.98 -6.76
CA ILE A 121 5.81 -1.35 -8.17
C ILE A 121 5.03 -0.35 -9.03
N LYS A 122 5.70 0.21 -10.04
CA LYS A 122 5.10 1.07 -11.07
C LYS A 122 5.48 0.61 -12.46
N GLY A 123 4.68 1.04 -13.43
CA GLY A 123 4.84 0.69 -14.84
C GLY A 123 3.52 0.29 -15.47
N TYR A 124 3.24 0.88 -16.62
CA TYR A 124 2.08 0.62 -17.46
C TYR A 124 2.29 -0.63 -18.33
N SER A 125 3.52 -0.88 -18.79
CA SER A 125 3.91 -2.07 -19.55
C SER A 125 4.78 -3.04 -18.73
N LEU A 126 4.94 -4.27 -19.22
CA LEU A 126 5.90 -5.23 -18.68
C LEU A 126 7.33 -4.68 -18.70
N GLU A 127 7.73 -4.01 -19.79
CA GLU A 127 9.06 -3.41 -19.92
C GLU A 127 9.33 -2.36 -18.84
N GLU A 128 8.35 -1.51 -18.55
CA GLU A 128 8.45 -0.52 -17.48
C GLU A 128 8.53 -1.22 -16.10
N ARG A 129 7.68 -2.22 -15.84
CA ARG A 129 7.67 -2.95 -14.55
C ARG A 129 8.92 -3.80 -14.32
N ALA A 130 9.54 -4.32 -15.38
CA ALA A 130 10.76 -5.11 -15.30
C ALA A 130 11.90 -4.37 -14.59
N ILE A 131 11.95 -3.04 -14.73
CA ILE A 131 12.91 -2.17 -14.02
C ILE A 131 12.75 -2.30 -12.50
N CYS A 132 11.51 -2.29 -12.01
CA CYS A 132 11.23 -2.55 -10.59
C CYS A 132 11.67 -3.96 -10.18
N TYR A 133 11.39 -4.97 -11.01
CA TYR A 133 11.71 -6.37 -10.69
C TYR A 133 13.21 -6.62 -10.60
N GLU A 134 14.01 -6.00 -11.47
CA GLU A 134 15.47 -6.08 -11.40
C GLU A 134 16.01 -5.52 -10.08
N MET A 135 15.51 -4.35 -9.66
CA MET A 135 15.87 -3.75 -8.37
C MET A 135 15.43 -4.64 -7.19
N LEU A 136 14.19 -5.14 -7.19
CA LEU A 136 13.67 -5.99 -6.12
C LEU A 136 14.44 -7.31 -5.98
N ASN A 137 14.74 -7.98 -7.09
CA ASN A 137 15.53 -9.22 -7.10
C ASN A 137 16.94 -9.00 -6.53
N ARG A 138 17.56 -7.87 -6.87
CA ARG A 138 18.91 -7.54 -6.40
C ARG A 138 18.95 -7.19 -4.91
N LEU A 139 17.88 -6.59 -4.38
CA LEU A 139 17.73 -6.29 -2.96
C LEU A 139 17.15 -7.46 -2.15
N GLU A 140 16.79 -8.57 -2.82
CA GLU A 140 16.13 -9.74 -2.23
C GLU A 140 14.83 -9.39 -1.49
N ILE A 141 14.05 -8.45 -2.04
CA ILE A 141 12.76 -8.01 -1.48
C ILE A 141 11.61 -8.70 -2.22
N ASP A 142 10.78 -9.45 -1.48
CA ASP A 142 9.62 -10.18 -2.00
C ASP A 142 8.26 -9.68 -1.48
N CYS A 143 8.26 -8.68 -0.59
CA CYS A 143 7.07 -7.97 -0.13
C CYS A 143 7.00 -6.57 -0.75
N VAL A 144 5.91 -6.31 -1.49
CA VAL A 144 5.78 -5.14 -2.35
C VAL A 144 4.44 -4.44 -2.16
N SER A 145 4.32 -3.23 -2.65
CA SER A 145 3.07 -2.48 -2.70
C SER A 145 2.70 -2.10 -4.13
N TYR A 146 1.39 -1.87 -4.34
CA TYR A 146 0.85 -1.43 -5.62
C TYR A 146 -0.22 -0.35 -5.42
N TYR A 147 -0.18 0.73 -6.18
CA TYR A 147 -1.11 1.86 -6.05
C TYR A 147 -2.26 1.79 -7.06
N GLY A 148 -3.43 1.37 -6.57
CA GLY A 148 -4.65 1.18 -7.36
C GLY A 148 -5.60 2.37 -7.42
N SER A 149 -5.38 3.47 -6.67
CA SER A 149 -6.34 4.59 -6.68
C SER A 149 -6.49 5.25 -8.05
N GLN A 150 -5.43 5.24 -8.88
CA GLN A 150 -5.41 5.83 -10.23
C GLN A 150 -6.43 5.23 -11.20
N TYR A 151 -6.92 4.02 -10.92
CA TYR A 151 -7.93 3.33 -11.72
C TYR A 151 -9.35 3.82 -11.44
N PHE A 152 -9.52 4.71 -10.46
CA PHE A 152 -10.82 5.15 -9.97
C PHE A 152 -10.92 6.68 -10.01
N GLY A 153 -11.96 7.18 -10.66
CA GLY A 153 -12.22 8.63 -10.78
C GLY A 153 -11.80 9.22 -12.14
N GLY A 154 -12.09 10.51 -12.32
CA GLY A 154 -11.82 11.22 -13.59
C GLY A 154 -12.51 10.58 -14.81
N SER A 155 -11.80 10.55 -15.94
CA SER A 155 -12.18 9.89 -17.20
C SER A 155 -12.12 8.36 -17.14
N SER A 156 -11.44 7.78 -16.16
CA SER A 156 -11.19 6.32 -16.04
C SER A 156 -12.40 5.53 -15.50
N GLY A 157 -13.38 6.20 -14.90
CA GLY A 157 -14.61 5.56 -14.41
C GLY A 157 -14.35 4.50 -13.32
N ASN A 158 -14.90 3.29 -13.52
CA ASN A 158 -14.71 2.14 -12.64
C ASN A 158 -13.72 1.15 -13.28
N GLY A 159 -12.42 1.47 -13.23
CA GLY A 159 -11.33 0.69 -13.82
C GLY A 159 -10.98 -0.61 -13.11
N ILE A 160 -11.91 -1.21 -12.36
CA ILE A 160 -11.62 -2.39 -11.51
C ILE A 160 -11.14 -3.60 -12.31
N ALA A 161 -11.68 -3.80 -13.53
CA ALA A 161 -11.27 -4.91 -14.37
C ALA A 161 -9.79 -4.77 -14.78
N LYS A 162 -9.39 -3.55 -15.15
CA LYS A 162 -8.02 -3.24 -15.53
C LYS A 162 -7.06 -3.32 -14.35
N LEU A 163 -7.44 -2.81 -13.18
CA LEU A 163 -6.65 -2.98 -11.96
C LEU A 163 -6.41 -4.46 -11.63
N ASN A 164 -7.45 -5.30 -11.73
CA ASN A 164 -7.30 -6.72 -11.46
C ASN A 164 -6.42 -7.43 -12.48
N GLU A 165 -6.47 -7.03 -13.76
CA GLU A 165 -5.55 -7.49 -14.79
C GLU A 165 -4.11 -7.09 -14.44
N ASP A 166 -3.86 -5.81 -14.19
CA ASP A 166 -2.50 -5.31 -13.94
C ASP A 166 -1.88 -5.89 -12.66
N VAL A 167 -2.68 -6.11 -11.61
CA VAL A 167 -2.21 -6.80 -10.39
C VAL A 167 -1.88 -8.26 -10.67
N ARG A 168 -2.65 -8.94 -11.54
CA ARG A 168 -2.34 -10.33 -11.94
C ARG A 168 -1.12 -10.41 -12.83
N ASP A 169 -0.92 -9.43 -13.71
CA ASP A 169 0.30 -9.30 -14.50
C ASP A 169 1.50 -9.21 -13.54
N VAL A 170 1.48 -8.28 -12.57
CA VAL A 170 2.54 -8.15 -11.56
C VAL A 170 2.82 -9.46 -10.83
N VAL A 171 1.77 -10.15 -10.38
CA VAL A 171 1.92 -11.44 -9.71
C VAL A 171 2.53 -12.49 -10.63
N SER A 172 2.10 -12.57 -11.89
CA SER A 172 2.61 -13.55 -12.85
C SER A 172 4.05 -13.26 -13.30
N GLU A 173 4.43 -11.99 -13.38
CA GLU A 173 5.72 -11.53 -13.88
C GLU A 173 6.81 -11.59 -12.80
N PHE A 174 6.47 -11.27 -11.55
CA PHE A 174 7.43 -11.17 -10.45
C PHE A 174 7.24 -12.22 -9.34
N SER A 175 6.02 -12.72 -9.14
CA SER A 175 5.68 -13.66 -8.05
C SER A 175 6.08 -13.15 -6.65
N PRO A 176 5.58 -11.97 -6.22
CA PRO A 176 5.84 -11.48 -4.87
C PRO A 176 5.23 -12.43 -3.83
N LYS A 177 5.88 -12.55 -2.68
CA LYS A 177 5.36 -13.33 -1.55
C LYS A 177 4.13 -12.65 -0.94
N GLU A 178 4.18 -11.33 -0.82
CA GLU A 178 3.09 -10.51 -0.29
C GLU A 178 2.97 -9.21 -1.08
N LEU A 179 1.73 -8.81 -1.37
CA LEU A 179 1.40 -7.57 -2.06
C LEU A 179 0.40 -6.76 -1.22
N LEU A 180 0.78 -5.53 -0.89
CA LEU A 180 -0.09 -4.51 -0.32
C LEU A 180 -0.75 -3.68 -1.43
N LEU A 181 -2.06 -3.82 -1.62
CA LEU A 181 -2.80 -3.01 -2.58
C LEU A 181 -3.38 -1.74 -1.93
N ILE A 182 -2.94 -0.58 -2.39
CA ILE A 182 -3.38 0.73 -1.89
C ILE A 182 -4.48 1.29 -2.80
N GLY A 183 -5.59 1.77 -2.23
CA GLY A 183 -6.66 2.44 -2.96
C GLY A 183 -7.90 1.58 -3.28
N LEU A 184 -7.89 0.29 -2.95
CA LEU A 184 -9.03 -0.61 -3.13
C LEU A 184 -9.33 -1.39 -1.84
N GLN A 185 -10.46 -1.11 -1.20
CA GLN A 185 -10.93 -1.86 -0.01
C GLN A 185 -12.37 -2.36 -0.16
N SER A 186 -12.84 -2.51 -1.40
CA SER A 186 -14.21 -2.95 -1.65
C SER A 186 -14.32 -4.45 -1.46
N GLU A 187 -15.09 -4.87 -0.46
CA GLU A 187 -15.40 -6.26 -0.12
C GLU A 187 -15.74 -7.14 -1.35
N LYS A 188 -16.56 -6.62 -2.27
CA LYS A 188 -16.94 -7.29 -3.52
C LYS A 188 -15.78 -7.60 -4.47
N TYR A 189 -14.70 -6.84 -4.40
CA TYR A 189 -13.61 -6.86 -5.38
C TYR A 189 -12.32 -7.42 -4.82
N VAL A 190 -12.05 -7.26 -3.52
CA VAL A 190 -10.85 -7.83 -2.90
C VAL A 190 -10.80 -9.35 -3.08
N GLY A 191 -11.92 -10.06 -2.99
CA GLY A 191 -11.98 -11.50 -3.26
C GLY A 191 -11.84 -11.93 -4.72
N ARG A 192 -11.51 -11.01 -5.64
CA ARG A 192 -11.18 -11.32 -7.04
C ARG A 192 -9.70 -11.18 -7.34
N LEU A 193 -8.96 -10.57 -6.40
CA LEU A 193 -7.53 -10.36 -6.51
C LEU A 193 -6.79 -11.69 -6.38
N PRO A 194 -5.55 -11.78 -6.90
CA PRO A 194 -4.71 -12.95 -6.70
C PRO A 194 -4.33 -13.09 -5.20
N PRO A 195 -4.04 -14.32 -4.74
CA PRO A 195 -3.80 -14.62 -3.32
C PRO A 195 -2.60 -13.93 -2.69
N GLU A 196 -1.64 -13.52 -3.50
CA GLU A 196 -0.46 -12.74 -3.11
C GLU A 196 -0.88 -11.37 -2.58
N VAL A 197 -2.07 -10.86 -2.93
CA VAL A 197 -2.64 -9.67 -2.28
C VAL A 197 -3.13 -10.03 -0.89
N SER A 198 -2.23 -9.94 0.08
CA SER A 198 -2.48 -10.27 1.48
C SER A 198 -3.00 -9.08 2.30
N ALA A 199 -2.84 -7.86 1.79
CA ALA A 199 -3.24 -6.64 2.48
C ALA A 199 -3.83 -5.58 1.55
N VAL A 200 -4.77 -4.79 2.08
CA VAL A 200 -5.36 -3.65 1.36
C VAL A 200 -5.41 -2.40 2.23
N ALA A 201 -5.14 -1.25 1.64
CA ALA A 201 -5.19 0.04 2.32
C ALA A 201 -6.02 1.07 1.56
N GLY A 202 -6.53 2.08 2.27
CA GLY A 202 -7.36 3.13 1.70
C GLY A 202 -8.26 3.81 2.74
N GLN A 203 -9.18 4.65 2.25
CA GLN A 203 -10.06 5.47 3.09
C GLN A 203 -11.53 4.99 3.09
N ARG A 204 -11.85 3.85 2.47
CA ARG A 204 -13.23 3.35 2.35
C ARG A 204 -13.84 3.06 3.73
N TRP A 205 -13.00 2.66 4.69
CA TRP A 205 -13.38 2.40 6.07
C TRP A 205 -14.12 3.58 6.70
N ILE A 206 -13.76 4.83 6.38
CA ILE A 206 -14.40 6.04 6.94
C ILE A 206 -15.89 6.06 6.62
N ARG A 207 -16.25 5.71 5.37
CA ARG A 207 -17.63 5.66 4.92
C ARG A 207 -18.34 4.42 5.46
N LYS A 208 -17.66 3.28 5.47
CA LYS A 208 -18.24 1.99 5.89
C LYS A 208 -18.54 1.93 7.39
N SER A 209 -17.66 2.49 8.21
CA SER A 209 -17.87 2.68 9.64
C SER A 209 -18.86 3.79 9.95
N LYS A 210 -19.28 4.60 8.96
CA LYS A 210 -20.07 5.82 9.14
C LYS A 210 -19.43 6.74 10.18
N LEU A 211 -18.09 6.81 10.21
CA LEU A 211 -17.32 7.51 11.25
C LEU A 211 -17.84 8.94 11.49
N ARG A 212 -18.32 9.61 10.45
CA ARG A 212 -18.77 11.01 10.53
C ARG A 212 -20.19 11.15 11.10
N ASP A 213 -21.01 10.12 11.01
CA ASP A 213 -22.45 10.19 11.22
C ASP A 213 -22.91 9.55 12.53
N VAL A 214 -22.08 8.70 13.14
CA VAL A 214 -22.39 7.99 14.39
C VAL A 214 -21.34 8.25 15.49
N SER A 215 -21.63 7.75 16.69
CA SER A 215 -20.70 7.73 17.83
C SER A 215 -19.51 6.81 17.57
N ILE A 216 -18.38 7.03 18.24
CA ILE A 216 -17.18 6.18 18.09
C ILE A 216 -17.46 4.69 18.36
N PRO A 217 -18.20 4.29 19.43
CA PRO A 217 -18.53 2.88 19.65
C PRO A 217 -19.30 2.25 18.49
N ASN A 218 -20.32 2.94 17.97
CA ASN A 218 -21.13 2.43 16.86
C ASN A 218 -20.32 2.39 15.55
N ALA A 219 -19.42 3.36 15.34
CA ALA A 219 -18.53 3.34 14.18
C ALA A 219 -17.55 2.16 14.24
N ARG A 220 -17.03 1.84 15.43
CA ARG A 220 -16.12 0.71 15.66
C ARG A 220 -16.82 -0.64 15.41
N GLU A 221 -18.07 -0.78 15.83
CA GLU A 221 -18.87 -1.96 15.52
C GLU A 221 -19.10 -2.11 14.01
N ALA A 222 -19.55 -1.04 13.33
CA ALA A 222 -19.73 -1.05 11.89
C ALA A 222 -18.41 -1.32 11.12
N TYR A 223 -17.28 -0.86 11.65
CA TYR A 223 -15.96 -1.17 11.10
C TYR A 223 -15.63 -2.66 11.23
N ARG A 224 -15.83 -3.29 12.39
CA ARG A 224 -15.54 -4.72 12.58
C ARG A 224 -16.29 -5.59 11.56
N SER A 225 -17.60 -5.38 11.43
CA SER A 225 -18.39 -6.13 10.47
C SER A 225 -17.90 -5.93 9.03
N TRP A 226 -17.52 -4.71 8.66
CA TRP A 226 -16.97 -4.44 7.33
C TRP A 226 -15.56 -5.01 7.15
N GLN A 227 -14.73 -4.99 8.19
CA GLN A 227 -13.37 -5.55 8.16
C GLN A 227 -13.42 -7.07 7.95
N GLU A 228 -14.31 -7.77 8.64
CA GLU A 228 -14.53 -9.21 8.46
C GLU A 228 -14.85 -9.53 7.00
N GLU A 229 -15.76 -8.79 6.36
CA GLU A 229 -16.07 -8.96 4.92
C GLU A 229 -14.85 -8.76 4.01
N VAL A 230 -13.95 -7.84 4.35
CA VAL A 230 -12.73 -7.57 3.57
C VAL A 230 -11.70 -8.68 3.78
N VAL A 231 -11.47 -9.10 5.03
CA VAL A 231 -10.53 -10.17 5.40
C VAL A 231 -10.97 -11.49 4.80
N ASP A 232 -12.26 -11.83 4.90
CA ASP A 232 -12.83 -13.01 4.25
C ASP A 232 -12.59 -12.96 2.75
N GLY A 233 -12.82 -11.80 2.12
CA GLY A 233 -12.54 -11.60 0.70
C GLY A 233 -11.09 -11.90 0.33
N LEU A 234 -10.12 -11.39 1.09
CA LEU A 234 -8.69 -11.68 0.86
C LEU A 234 -8.37 -13.18 1.03
N ALA A 235 -8.98 -13.83 2.03
CA ALA A 235 -8.82 -15.27 2.24
C ALA A 235 -9.40 -16.11 1.09
N TYR A 236 -10.55 -15.71 0.50
CA TYR A 236 -11.14 -16.40 -0.65
C TYR A 236 -10.25 -16.34 -1.92
N GLY A 237 -9.43 -15.30 -2.06
CA GLY A 237 -8.43 -15.21 -3.15
C GLY A 237 -7.42 -16.38 -3.14
N GLN A 238 -7.27 -17.07 -2.00
CA GLN A 238 -6.40 -18.25 -1.82
C GLN A 238 -7.00 -19.57 -2.27
N ALA A 239 -8.28 -19.62 -2.63
CA ALA A 239 -8.91 -20.83 -3.14
C ALA A 239 -9.00 -20.80 -4.68
N THR A 240 -7.99 -21.35 -5.35
CA THR A 240 -8.17 -21.81 -6.74
C THR A 240 -8.39 -23.32 -6.76
N LEU A 241 -9.32 -23.79 -7.60
CA LEU A 241 -9.61 -25.21 -7.84
C LEU A 241 -8.36 -26.03 -8.24
N GLY A 242 -7.27 -25.38 -8.67
CA GLY A 242 -5.98 -26.02 -8.94
C GLY A 242 -5.24 -26.56 -7.70
N SER A 243 -5.68 -26.20 -6.49
CA SER A 243 -5.17 -26.79 -5.24
C SER A 243 -5.65 -28.24 -4.98
N PHE A 244 -6.60 -28.74 -5.77
CA PHE A 244 -7.04 -30.13 -5.74
C PHE A 244 -6.39 -31.02 -6.81
N ASP A 245 -5.63 -30.47 -7.76
CA ASP A 245 -5.19 -31.20 -8.96
C ASP A 245 -3.72 -31.69 -8.92
N THR A 246 -3.11 -31.73 -7.73
CA THR A 246 -1.79 -32.35 -7.53
C THR A 246 -1.82 -33.43 -6.46
N SER A 247 -2.63 -34.48 -6.67
CA SER A 247 -2.33 -35.81 -6.11
C SER A 247 -3.09 -36.93 -6.82
N ALA A 248 -2.47 -37.49 -7.86
CA ALA A 248 -2.16 -38.92 -7.96
C ALA A 248 -1.97 -39.33 -9.43
N GLY A 249 -0.72 -39.59 -9.80
CA GLY A 249 -0.48 -40.65 -10.76
C GLY A 249 -1.01 -41.96 -10.16
N VAL A 250 -1.94 -42.59 -10.86
CA VAL A 250 -2.14 -44.04 -10.77
C VAL A 250 -2.06 -44.57 -12.18
N THR A 251 -0.94 -45.24 -12.43
CA THR A 251 -0.72 -46.17 -13.53
C THR A 251 -1.78 -47.27 -13.53
N ALA A 252 -2.35 -47.52 -14.71
CA ALA A 252 -2.58 -48.85 -15.25
C ALA A 252 -2.56 -48.76 -16.79
#